data_AF-A0A7J8USE6-F1
#
_entry.id   AF-A0A7J8USE6-F1
#
_cell.length_a   1.000
_cell.length_b   1.000
_cell.length_c   1.000
_cell.angle_alpha   90.00
_cell.angle_beta   90.00
_cell.angle_gamma   90.00
#
_symmetry.space_group_name_H-M   'P 1'
#
loop_
_entity.id
_entity.type
_entity.pdbx_description
1 polymer ?
#
loop_
_entity_poly.entity_id
_entity_poly.type
_entity_poly.pdbx_seq_one_letter_code
_entity_poly.pdbx_strand_id
1 'polypeptide(L)'
;MAAEEALDLSTLQSQLSETHEMWNQEMEKHQCQVDFLQDKIMEVKACLQGPEEESKEVDVLWRRVKTTATLLAYLKSKARVMAVPDLAHKSCGIKLLEGVGLVDKEGTPLSGWSRSADLASFDCVDEETWTGISRQQDSLDEQDGAYIGELIKSVQMVTDVMEVLVKRVIMAESETVMEKEKVTLGQEEIKRKAFQIENMSMKLEEMESFALGTNNILNEMRQRVEDLVEETSRQRQRAAENEQELSRVKQDFESLKSYVSSLISVRETLLSSEKQFQTIERLFERS
;
A
#
# COMPACT_ATOMS: atom_id res chain seq x y z
N MET A 1 -90.23 -99.58 58.71
CA MET A 1 -90.10 -98.24 58.11
C MET A 1 -88.62 -97.92 58.04
N ALA A 2 -87.91 -98.31 56.98
CA ALA A 2 -86.46 -98.09 56.80
C ALA A 2 -86.04 -98.35 55.33
N ALA A 3 -86.76 -97.76 54.37
CA ALA A 3 -86.48 -97.99 52.94
C ALA A 3 -86.61 -96.73 52.05
N GLU A 4 -86.92 -95.55 52.61
CA GLU A 4 -87.02 -94.29 51.86
C GLU A 4 -85.78 -93.37 52.02
N GLU A 5 -84.95 -93.54 53.05
CA GLU A 5 -83.78 -92.65 53.28
C GLU A 5 -82.51 -93.05 52.49
N ALA A 6 -82.48 -94.22 51.84
CA ALA A 6 -81.31 -94.70 51.11
C ALA A 6 -81.24 -94.20 49.64
N LEU A 7 -82.38 -93.84 49.04
CA LEU A 7 -82.43 -93.33 47.66
C LEU A 7 -82.04 -91.84 47.56
N ASP A 8 -82.33 -91.03 48.59
CA ASP A 8 -81.95 -89.62 48.64
C ASP A 8 -80.44 -89.40 48.87
N LEU A 9 -79.79 -90.28 49.65
CA LEU A 9 -78.37 -90.13 49.97
C LEU A 9 -77.46 -90.39 48.75
N SER A 10 -77.82 -91.35 47.89
CA SER A 10 -77.03 -91.66 46.68
C SER A 10 -77.14 -90.57 45.61
N THR A 11 -78.32 -89.95 45.50
CA THR A 11 -78.57 -88.86 44.55
C THR A 11 -77.80 -87.60 44.97
N LEU A 12 -77.81 -87.26 46.26
CA LEU A 12 -77.00 -86.19 46.85
C LEU A 12 -75.49 -86.44 46.69
N GLN A 13 -75.02 -87.68 46.84
CA GLN A 13 -73.61 -88.03 46.69
C GLN A 13 -73.15 -87.94 45.23
N SER A 14 -74.01 -88.31 44.27
CA SER A 14 -73.72 -88.13 42.83
C SER A 14 -73.69 -86.65 42.43
N GLN A 15 -74.65 -85.84 42.90
CA GLN A 15 -74.68 -84.40 42.64
C GLN A 15 -73.48 -83.68 43.25
N LEU A 16 -73.05 -84.09 44.45
CA LEU A 16 -71.86 -83.55 45.11
C LEU A 16 -70.57 -83.92 44.35
N SER A 17 -70.50 -85.13 43.80
CA SER A 17 -69.35 -85.60 43.02
C SER A 17 -69.27 -84.88 41.66
N GLU A 18 -70.40 -84.73 40.95
CA GLU A 18 -70.48 -83.96 39.70
C GLU A 18 -70.14 -82.47 39.91
N THR A 19 -70.65 -81.85 40.99
CA THR A 19 -70.29 -80.46 41.30
C THR A 19 -68.82 -80.32 41.69
N HIS A 20 -68.22 -81.32 42.36
CA HIS A 20 -66.80 -81.30 42.69
C HIS A 20 -65.91 -81.47 41.44
N GLU A 21 -66.26 -82.36 40.51
CA GLU A 21 -65.55 -82.51 39.23
C GLU A 21 -65.68 -81.26 38.35
N MET A 22 -66.88 -80.66 38.29
CA MET A 22 -67.10 -79.40 37.58
C MET A 22 -66.28 -78.27 38.18
N TRP A 23 -66.20 -78.18 39.50
CA TRP A 23 -65.37 -77.19 40.19
C TRP A 23 -63.88 -77.42 39.94
N ASN A 24 -63.40 -78.66 39.92
CA ASN A 24 -62.01 -78.98 39.58
C ASN A 24 -61.67 -78.64 38.13
N GLN A 25 -62.56 -78.94 37.17
CA GLN A 25 -62.36 -78.56 35.76
C GLN A 25 -62.36 -77.04 35.56
N GLU A 26 -63.24 -76.32 36.27
CA GLU A 26 -63.24 -74.86 36.25
C GLU A 26 -61.95 -74.31 36.87
N MET A 27 -61.49 -74.87 38.00
CA MET A 27 -60.22 -74.49 38.62
C MET A 27 -59.02 -74.75 37.70
N GLU A 28 -58.95 -75.89 37.00
CA GLU A 28 -57.90 -76.17 36.01
C GLU A 28 -57.95 -75.23 34.81
N LYS A 29 -59.15 -74.88 34.33
CA LYS A 29 -59.33 -73.93 33.23
C LYS A 29 -58.91 -72.51 33.63
N HIS A 30 -59.23 -72.09 34.86
CA HIS A 30 -58.79 -70.82 35.41
C HIS A 30 -57.28 -70.82 35.64
N GLN A 31 -56.70 -71.93 36.11
CA GLN A 31 -55.26 -72.07 36.24
C GLN A 31 -54.56 -71.98 34.89
N CYS A 32 -55.05 -72.68 33.85
CA CYS A 32 -54.53 -72.57 32.49
C CYS A 32 -54.63 -71.14 31.93
N GLN A 33 -55.71 -70.42 32.23
CA GLN A 33 -55.84 -69.01 31.83
C GLN A 33 -54.87 -68.10 32.58
N VAL A 34 -54.65 -68.33 33.87
CA VAL A 34 -53.69 -67.59 34.68
C VAL A 34 -52.27 -67.84 34.16
N ASP A 35 -51.91 -69.09 33.88
CA ASP A 35 -50.59 -69.45 33.35
C ASP A 35 -50.36 -68.82 31.96
N PHE A 36 -51.37 -68.87 31.08
CA PHE A 36 -51.32 -68.21 29.77
C PHE A 36 -51.17 -66.69 29.88
N LEU A 37 -51.91 -66.06 30.80
CA LEU A 37 -51.79 -64.62 31.06
C LEU A 37 -50.43 -64.29 31.66
N GLN A 38 -49.87 -65.15 32.50
CA GLN A 38 -48.56 -64.96 33.12
C GLN A 38 -47.43 -65.08 32.10
N ASP A 39 -47.51 -66.02 31.16
CA ASP A 39 -46.61 -66.13 30.01
C ASP A 39 -46.70 -64.90 29.10
N LYS A 40 -47.93 -64.42 28.80
CA LYS A 40 -48.13 -63.20 28.02
C LYS A 40 -47.57 -61.96 28.72
N ILE A 41 -47.71 -61.87 30.04
CA ILE A 41 -47.11 -60.79 30.84
C ILE A 41 -45.58 -60.89 30.79
N MET A 42 -45.01 -62.09 30.85
CA MET A 42 -43.56 -62.30 30.77
C MET A 42 -43.01 -61.93 29.39
N GLU A 43 -43.70 -62.29 28.30
CA GLU A 43 -43.38 -61.92 26.93
C GLU A 43 -43.44 -60.39 26.73
N VAL A 44 -44.50 -59.74 27.22
CA VAL A 44 -44.63 -58.26 27.15
C VAL A 44 -43.55 -57.57 27.99
N LYS A 45 -43.19 -58.13 29.15
CA LYS A 45 -42.11 -57.61 30.00
C LYS A 45 -40.74 -57.73 29.32
N ALA A 46 -40.50 -58.82 28.58
CA ALA A 46 -39.28 -59.00 27.78
C ALA A 46 -39.23 -58.03 26.59
N CYS A 47 -40.37 -57.74 25.93
CA CYS A 47 -40.45 -56.75 24.86
C CYS A 47 -40.29 -55.30 25.36
N LEU A 48 -40.73 -55.00 26.59
CA LEU A 48 -40.55 -53.68 27.24
C LEU A 48 -39.13 -53.47 27.77
N GLN A 49 -38.44 -54.55 28.15
CA GLN A 49 -36.99 -54.57 28.31
C GLN A 49 -36.32 -54.64 26.93
N GLY A 50 -36.57 -53.63 26.09
CA GLY A 50 -35.77 -53.40 24.89
C GLY A 50 -34.27 -53.30 25.22
N PRO A 51 -33.37 -53.47 24.23
CA PRO A 51 -31.94 -53.49 24.47
C PRO A 51 -31.50 -52.18 25.13
N GLU A 52 -31.05 -52.26 26.38
CA GLU A 52 -30.53 -51.16 27.18
C GLU A 52 -29.36 -50.42 26.48
N GLU A 53 -28.75 -51.07 25.49
CA GLU A 53 -27.70 -50.55 24.61
C GLU A 53 -28.19 -49.42 23.68
N GLU A 54 -29.41 -49.50 23.12
CA GLU A 54 -29.91 -48.47 22.19
C GLU A 54 -30.14 -47.12 22.91
N SER A 55 -30.60 -47.14 24.16
CA SER A 55 -30.76 -45.92 24.97
C SER A 55 -29.41 -45.30 25.33
N LYS A 56 -28.39 -46.11 25.63
CA LYS A 56 -27.04 -45.65 25.99
C LYS A 56 -26.31 -45.05 24.79
N GLU A 57 -26.49 -45.63 23.60
CA GLU A 57 -25.89 -45.10 22.36
C GLU A 57 -26.48 -43.72 22.00
N VAL A 58 -27.80 -43.55 22.11
CA VAL A 58 -28.47 -42.25 21.88
C VAL A 58 -27.97 -41.19 22.86
N ASP A 59 -27.78 -41.54 24.13
CA ASP A 59 -27.25 -40.61 25.16
C ASP A 59 -25.79 -40.21 24.91
N VAL A 60 -24.95 -41.14 24.43
CA VAL A 60 -23.56 -40.83 24.01
C VAL A 60 -23.57 -39.90 22.80
N LEU A 61 -24.36 -40.20 21.77
CA LEU A 61 -24.47 -39.35 20.58
C LEU A 61 -24.99 -37.96 20.92
N TRP A 62 -26.00 -37.86 21.80
CA TRP A 62 -26.53 -36.59 22.26
C TRP A 62 -25.47 -35.74 22.97
N ARG A 63 -24.65 -36.36 23.85
CA ARG A 63 -23.53 -35.68 24.51
C ARG A 63 -22.48 -35.20 23.49
N ARG A 64 -22.08 -36.05 22.54
CA ARG A 64 -21.15 -35.69 21.46
C ARG A 64 -21.65 -34.52 20.62
N VAL A 65 -22.92 -34.56 20.22
CA VAL A 65 -23.55 -33.48 19.44
C VAL A 65 -23.57 -32.19 20.25
N LYS A 66 -23.92 -32.25 21.54
CA LYS A 66 -23.93 -31.07 22.41
C LYS A 66 -22.54 -30.46 22.56
N THR A 67 -21.51 -31.28 22.83
CA THR A 67 -20.11 -30.82 22.92
C THR A 67 -19.64 -30.21 21.61
N THR A 68 -19.92 -30.88 20.49
CA THR A 68 -19.56 -30.37 19.15
C THR A 68 -20.25 -29.03 18.86
N ALA A 69 -21.53 -28.90 19.20
CA ALA A 69 -22.26 -27.65 19.04
C ALA A 69 -21.67 -26.50 19.86
N THR A 70 -21.27 -26.76 21.12
CA THR A 70 -20.61 -25.76 21.97
C THR A 70 -19.26 -25.33 21.41
N LEU A 71 -18.44 -26.29 20.94
CA LEU A 71 -17.13 -25.99 20.36
C LEU A 71 -17.23 -25.23 19.02
N LEU A 72 -18.21 -25.57 18.18
CA LEU A 72 -18.50 -24.81 16.97
C LEU A 72 -19.00 -23.39 17.29
N ALA A 73 -19.81 -23.24 18.34
CA ALA A 73 -20.24 -21.92 18.80
C ALA A 73 -19.05 -21.08 19.31
N TYR A 74 -18.10 -21.70 20.02
CA TYR A 74 -16.83 -21.06 20.41
C TYR A 74 -16.03 -20.59 19.20
N LEU A 75 -15.76 -21.49 18.23
CA LEU A 75 -15.04 -21.12 17.01
C LEU A 75 -15.73 -19.99 16.25
N LYS A 76 -17.05 -20.04 16.13
CA LYS A 76 -17.85 -18.99 15.51
C LYS A 76 -17.71 -17.65 16.25
N SER A 77 -17.72 -17.67 17.59
CA SER A 77 -17.52 -16.47 18.41
C SER A 77 -16.10 -15.92 18.22
N LYS A 78 -15.09 -16.79 18.28
CA LYS A 78 -13.68 -16.42 18.08
C LYS A 78 -13.43 -15.82 16.68
N ALA A 79 -14.00 -16.42 15.64
CA ALA A 79 -13.95 -15.89 14.27
C ALA A 79 -14.56 -14.49 14.16
N ARG A 80 -15.68 -14.23 14.84
CA ARG A 80 -16.32 -12.90 14.84
C ARG A 80 -15.46 -11.84 15.53
N VAL A 81 -14.85 -12.19 16.66
CA VAL A 81 -13.92 -11.29 17.37
C VAL A 81 -12.70 -10.97 16.50
N MET A 82 -12.14 -11.99 15.85
CA MET A 82 -10.99 -11.85 14.94
C MET A 82 -11.29 -11.11 13.63
N ALA A 83 -12.55 -11.10 13.19
CA ALA A 83 -12.96 -10.37 11.98
C ALA A 83 -13.04 -8.84 12.18
N VAL A 84 -13.05 -8.37 13.43
CA VAL A 84 -13.09 -6.94 13.76
C VAL A 84 -11.68 -6.48 14.12
N PRO A 85 -11.04 -5.58 13.36
CA PRO A 85 -9.62 -5.24 13.54
C PRO A 85 -9.26 -4.86 14.99
N ASP A 86 -9.97 -3.92 15.61
CA ASP A 86 -9.65 -3.47 16.98
C ASP A 86 -9.77 -4.58 18.04
N LEU A 87 -10.72 -5.50 17.84
CA LEU A 87 -10.91 -6.65 18.71
C LEU A 87 -9.86 -7.73 18.43
N ALA A 88 -9.47 -7.91 17.17
CA ALA A 88 -8.42 -8.81 16.75
C ALA A 88 -7.07 -8.43 17.36
N HIS A 89 -6.72 -7.14 17.40
CA HIS A 89 -5.52 -6.66 18.07
C HIS A 89 -5.51 -7.06 19.55
N LYS A 90 -6.61 -6.83 20.27
CA LYS A 90 -6.73 -7.21 21.69
C LYS A 90 -6.72 -8.72 21.90
N SER A 91 -7.45 -9.47 21.07
CA SER A 91 -7.58 -10.93 21.17
C SER A 91 -6.27 -11.66 20.84
N CYS A 92 -5.47 -11.12 19.92
CA CYS A 92 -4.17 -11.66 19.57
C CYS A 92 -3.05 -11.06 20.44
N GLY A 93 -3.39 -10.19 21.41
CA GLY A 93 -2.44 -9.51 22.30
C GLY A 93 -1.44 -8.59 21.59
N ILE A 94 -1.80 -8.10 20.40
CA ILE A 94 -0.95 -7.22 19.58
C ILE A 94 -0.92 -5.83 20.20
N LYS A 95 0.28 -5.32 20.45
CA LYS A 95 0.53 -3.97 20.99
C LYS A 95 1.49 -3.21 20.09
N LEU A 96 1.33 -1.90 20.01
CA LEU A 96 2.29 -1.01 19.37
C LEU A 96 3.35 -0.62 20.40
N LEU A 97 4.62 -0.95 20.14
CA LEU A 97 5.76 -0.56 20.94
C LEU A 97 6.59 0.49 20.18
N GLU A 98 6.88 1.61 20.83
CA GLU A 98 7.63 2.72 20.24
C GLU A 98 9.04 2.26 19.79
N GLY A 99 9.40 2.58 18.55
CA GLY A 99 10.68 2.19 17.93
C GLY A 99 10.75 0.74 17.39
N VAL A 100 9.88 -0.17 17.85
CA VAL A 100 9.89 -1.60 17.45
C VAL A 100 8.71 -1.94 16.53
N GLY A 101 7.59 -1.23 16.64
CA GLY A 101 6.39 -1.46 15.84
C GLY A 101 5.39 -2.39 16.52
N LEU A 102 4.63 -3.17 15.75
CA LEU A 102 3.63 -4.10 16.27
C LEU A 102 4.31 -5.36 16.85
N VAL A 103 3.91 -5.73 18.05
CA VAL A 103 4.49 -6.80 18.87
C VAL A 103 3.40 -7.71 19.40
N ASP A 104 3.66 -9.02 19.43
CA ASP A 104 2.76 -10.06 19.94
C ASP A 104 2.62 -10.08 21.48
N LYS A 105 1.71 -10.91 22.01
CA LYS A 105 1.48 -11.16 23.44
C LYS A 105 2.75 -11.61 24.18
N GLU A 106 3.66 -12.34 23.54
CA GLU A 106 4.97 -12.74 24.08
C GLU A 106 6.06 -11.64 23.96
N GLY A 107 5.75 -10.49 23.38
CA GLY A 107 6.76 -9.44 23.15
C GLY A 107 7.58 -9.62 21.87
N THR A 108 7.22 -10.56 20.99
CA THR A 108 7.93 -10.82 19.73
C THR A 108 7.48 -9.83 18.63
N PRO A 109 8.41 -9.12 17.96
CA PRO A 109 8.05 -8.21 16.86
C PRO A 109 7.42 -8.97 15.70
N LEU A 110 6.28 -8.49 15.21
CA LEU A 110 5.62 -9.10 14.06
C LEU A 110 6.43 -8.93 12.77
N SER A 111 7.27 -7.89 12.67
CA SER A 111 8.15 -7.64 11.52
C SER A 111 9.17 -8.76 11.26
N GLY A 112 9.49 -9.59 12.26
CA GLY A 112 10.41 -10.73 12.14
C GLY A 112 9.73 -12.04 11.73
N TRP A 113 8.40 -12.07 11.58
CA TRP A 113 7.68 -13.28 11.23
C TRP A 113 7.97 -13.70 9.78
N SER A 114 8.26 -14.98 9.59
CA SER A 114 8.47 -15.52 8.24
C SER A 114 7.23 -15.32 7.39
N ARG A 115 7.42 -14.91 6.14
CA ARG A 115 6.36 -14.88 5.12
C ARG A 115 5.89 -16.29 4.73
N SER A 116 6.61 -17.35 5.11
CA SER A 116 6.21 -18.74 4.91
C SER A 116 5.42 -19.29 6.10
N ALA A 117 4.38 -20.07 5.81
CA ALA A 117 3.55 -20.71 6.83
C ALA A 117 4.25 -21.97 7.38
N ASP A 118 5.21 -21.80 8.28
CA ASP A 118 5.69 -22.94 9.06
C ASP A 118 4.69 -23.22 10.19
N LEU A 119 3.72 -24.07 9.86
CA LEU A 119 2.68 -24.59 10.75
C LEU A 119 3.22 -25.62 11.77
N ALA A 120 4.54 -25.74 11.91
CA ALA A 120 5.20 -26.80 12.68
C ALA A 120 5.30 -26.53 14.19
N SER A 121 4.78 -25.39 14.68
CA SER A 121 4.97 -24.90 16.05
C SER A 121 3.66 -24.70 16.83
N PHE A 122 2.67 -25.59 16.65
CA PHE A 122 1.40 -25.53 17.39
C PHE A 122 1.42 -26.34 18.68
N ASP A 123 2.49 -26.23 19.47
CA ASP A 123 2.62 -26.88 20.79
C ASP A 123 2.47 -25.87 21.94
N CYS A 124 1.77 -24.76 21.72
CA CYS A 124 1.45 -23.81 22.78
C CYS A 124 0.05 -24.12 23.34
N VAL A 125 0.02 -24.92 24.41
CA VAL A 125 -1.19 -25.25 25.14
C VAL A 125 -1.62 -24.03 25.97
N ASP A 126 -2.69 -23.35 25.57
CA ASP A 126 -3.37 -22.38 26.43
C ASP A 126 -4.23 -23.15 27.46
N GLU A 127 -3.60 -23.54 28.57
CA GLU A 127 -4.17 -24.44 29.59
C GLU A 127 -5.39 -23.88 30.35
N GLU A 128 -5.65 -22.58 30.26
CA GLU A 128 -6.56 -21.91 31.19
C GLU A 128 -8.05 -22.02 30.81
N THR A 129 -8.39 -22.31 29.55
CA THR A 129 -9.81 -22.39 29.11
C THR A 129 -10.32 -23.84 29.02
N TRP A 130 -9.44 -24.82 28.81
CA TRP A 130 -9.82 -26.20 28.50
C TRP A 130 -10.04 -27.08 29.74
N THR A 131 -9.48 -26.67 30.88
CA THR A 131 -9.63 -27.36 32.17
C THR A 131 -11.07 -27.33 32.71
N GLY A 132 -11.94 -26.45 32.20
CA GLY A 132 -13.36 -26.39 32.58
C GLY A 132 -14.22 -27.49 31.93
N ILE A 133 -13.92 -27.88 30.70
CA ILE A 133 -14.69 -28.91 29.96
C ILE A 133 -14.26 -30.32 30.42
N SER A 134 -12.98 -30.49 30.75
CA SER A 134 -12.45 -31.79 31.19
C SER A 134 -12.84 -32.20 32.62
N ARG A 135 -13.23 -31.25 33.49
CA ARG A 135 -13.69 -31.60 34.86
C ARG A 135 -15.11 -32.18 34.95
N GLN A 136 -15.87 -32.15 33.86
CA GLN A 136 -17.20 -32.79 33.81
C GLN A 136 -17.12 -34.27 33.38
N GLN A 137 -15.91 -34.81 33.23
CA GLN A 137 -15.60 -36.04 32.51
C GLN A 137 -15.48 -37.28 33.41
N ASP A 138 -15.63 -37.14 34.74
CA ASP A 138 -15.47 -38.20 35.76
C ASP A 138 -16.51 -39.35 35.71
N SER A 139 -17.36 -39.40 34.68
CA SER A 139 -18.34 -40.48 34.45
C SER A 139 -18.41 -40.95 32.99
N LEU A 140 -17.43 -40.59 32.16
CA LEU A 140 -17.46 -40.85 30.72
C LEU A 140 -16.83 -42.20 30.35
N ASP A 141 -17.50 -42.88 29.43
CA ASP A 141 -16.98 -44.03 28.71
C ASP A 141 -15.66 -43.68 28.00
N GLU A 142 -14.69 -44.59 28.04
CA GLU A 142 -13.29 -44.37 27.65
C GLU A 142 -13.18 -43.91 26.17
N GLN A 143 -14.12 -44.37 25.33
CA GLN A 143 -14.19 -44.03 23.91
C GLN A 143 -14.74 -42.62 23.63
N ASP A 144 -15.63 -42.08 24.48
CA ASP A 144 -16.17 -40.73 24.33
C ASP A 144 -15.19 -39.66 24.81
N GLY A 145 -14.38 -39.98 25.83
CA GLY A 145 -13.26 -39.14 26.27
C GLY A 145 -12.22 -38.90 25.17
N ALA A 146 -11.84 -39.96 24.43
CA ALA A 146 -10.89 -39.86 23.33
C ALA A 146 -11.40 -38.99 22.16
N TYR A 147 -12.67 -39.19 21.75
CA TYR A 147 -13.31 -38.38 20.70
C TYR A 147 -13.37 -36.90 21.07
N ILE A 148 -13.80 -36.57 22.30
CA ILE A 148 -13.87 -35.18 22.77
C ILE A 148 -12.47 -34.56 22.82
N GLY A 149 -11.45 -35.33 23.26
CA GLY A 149 -10.07 -34.87 23.28
C GLY A 149 -9.52 -34.53 21.89
N GLU A 150 -9.80 -35.36 20.88
CA GLU A 150 -9.41 -35.09 19.49
C GLU A 150 -10.16 -33.88 18.90
N LEU A 151 -11.43 -33.72 19.24
CA LEU A 151 -12.23 -32.57 18.81
C LEU A 151 -11.72 -31.26 19.42
N ILE A 152 -11.34 -31.27 20.70
CA ILE A 152 -10.71 -30.11 21.37
C ILE A 152 -9.39 -29.76 20.70
N LYS A 153 -8.53 -30.75 20.42
CA LYS A 153 -7.27 -30.55 19.69
C LYS A 153 -7.51 -29.93 18.31
N SER A 154 -8.52 -30.42 17.59
CA SER A 154 -8.89 -29.87 16.28
C SER A 154 -9.35 -28.42 16.37
N VAL A 155 -10.15 -28.08 17.38
CA VAL A 155 -10.60 -26.70 17.64
C VAL A 155 -9.43 -25.79 18.00
N GLN A 156 -8.47 -26.28 18.80
CA GLN A 156 -7.26 -25.55 19.15
C GLN A 156 -6.39 -25.28 17.91
N MET A 157 -6.13 -26.30 17.08
CA MET A 157 -5.39 -26.12 15.82
C MET A 157 -6.04 -25.08 14.91
N VAL A 158 -7.36 -25.15 14.71
CA VAL A 158 -8.10 -24.16 13.90
C VAL A 158 -7.95 -22.77 14.50
N THR A 159 -8.07 -22.67 15.82
CA THR A 159 -7.95 -21.43 16.57
C THR A 159 -6.58 -20.78 16.42
N ASP A 160 -5.51 -21.57 16.52
CA ASP A 160 -4.14 -21.07 16.40
C ASP A 160 -3.82 -20.65 14.95
N VAL A 161 -4.29 -21.43 13.96
CA VAL A 161 -4.20 -21.05 12.54
C VAL A 161 -4.93 -19.74 12.28
N MET A 162 -6.13 -19.54 12.85
CA MET A 162 -6.86 -18.29 12.74
C MET A 162 -6.08 -17.12 13.35
N GLU A 163 -5.49 -17.29 14.53
CA GLU A 163 -4.67 -16.25 15.18
C GLU A 163 -3.46 -15.86 14.33
N VAL A 164 -2.73 -16.84 13.79
CA VAL A 164 -1.57 -16.60 12.92
C VAL A 164 -1.97 -15.88 11.63
N LEU A 165 -3.07 -16.28 11.00
CA LEU A 165 -3.58 -15.62 9.79
C LEU A 165 -3.97 -14.16 10.08
N VAL A 166 -4.66 -13.91 11.18
CA VAL A 166 -5.06 -12.57 11.61
C VAL A 166 -3.84 -11.68 11.87
N LYS A 167 -2.82 -12.19 12.58
CA LYS A 167 -1.56 -11.46 12.81
C LYS A 167 -0.89 -11.06 11.49
N ARG A 168 -0.87 -11.93 10.49
CA ARG A 168 -0.34 -11.61 9.15
C ARG A 168 -1.17 -10.57 8.41
N VAL A 169 -2.50 -10.63 8.49
CA VAL A 169 -3.38 -9.62 7.89
C VAL A 169 -3.09 -8.25 8.52
N ILE A 170 -3.00 -8.19 9.84
CA ILE A 170 -2.68 -6.96 10.57
C ILE A 170 -1.30 -6.40 10.16
N MET A 171 -0.29 -7.26 10.02
CA MET A 171 1.03 -6.86 9.50
C MET A 171 0.91 -6.26 8.09
N ALA A 172 0.27 -6.97 7.16
CA ALA A 172 0.13 -6.54 5.78
C ALA A 172 -0.65 -5.22 5.67
N GLU A 173 -1.70 -5.04 6.47
CA GLU A 173 -2.46 -3.79 6.56
C GLU A 173 -1.58 -2.65 7.07
N SER A 174 -0.81 -2.86 8.15
CA SER A 174 0.09 -1.84 8.69
C SER A 174 1.21 -1.45 7.71
N GLU A 175 1.80 -2.42 7.00
CA GLU A 175 2.82 -2.18 5.98
C GLU A 175 2.22 -1.39 4.80
N THR A 176 1.01 -1.75 4.37
CA THR A 176 0.30 -1.04 3.31
C THR A 176 0.00 0.41 3.70
N VAL A 177 -0.43 0.65 4.94
CA VAL A 177 -0.68 2.01 5.45
C VAL A 177 0.60 2.84 5.48
N MET A 178 1.71 2.29 5.99
CA MET A 178 3.00 2.98 5.97
C MET A 178 3.48 3.28 4.56
N GLU A 179 3.36 2.33 3.64
CA GLU A 179 3.81 2.53 2.25
C GLU A 179 2.95 3.59 1.54
N LYS A 180 1.64 3.61 1.81
CA LYS A 180 0.75 4.68 1.34
C LYS A 180 1.20 6.05 1.86
N GLU A 181 1.57 6.16 3.13
CA GLU A 181 2.09 7.41 3.70
C GLU A 181 3.39 7.86 3.01
N LYS A 182 4.35 6.96 2.80
CA LYS A 182 5.59 7.27 2.06
C LYS A 182 5.31 7.78 0.64
N VAL A 183 4.38 7.13 -0.07
CA VAL A 183 3.96 7.56 -1.41
C VAL A 183 3.36 8.97 -1.37
N THR A 184 2.53 9.28 -0.38
CA THR A 184 1.95 10.63 -0.24
C THR A 184 3.03 11.69 0.01
N LEU A 185 3.98 11.42 0.92
CA LEU A 185 5.10 12.32 1.18
C LEU A 185 6.00 12.51 -0.06
N GLY A 186 6.30 11.43 -0.78
CA GLY A 186 7.06 11.48 -2.02
C GLY A 186 6.36 12.32 -3.10
N GLN A 187 5.04 12.19 -3.23
CA GLN A 187 4.25 12.98 -4.17
C GLN A 187 4.29 14.48 -3.84
N GLU A 188 4.26 14.85 -2.57
CA GLU A 188 4.39 16.26 -2.14
C GLU A 188 5.79 16.82 -2.45
N GLU A 189 6.84 16.03 -2.21
CA GLU A 189 8.20 16.43 -2.55
C GLU A 189 8.40 16.61 -4.06
N ILE A 190 7.84 15.70 -4.87
CA ILE A 190 7.87 15.81 -6.34
C ILE A 190 7.17 17.10 -6.78
N LYS A 191 5.98 17.42 -6.24
CA LYS A 191 5.28 18.68 -6.55
C LYS A 191 6.12 19.89 -6.19
N ARG A 192 6.78 19.88 -5.03
CA ARG A 192 7.67 20.97 -4.58
C ARG A 192 8.85 21.16 -5.52
N LYS A 193 9.52 20.06 -5.92
CA LYS A 193 10.65 20.11 -6.86
C LYS A 193 10.21 20.54 -8.25
N ALA A 194 9.05 20.09 -8.72
CA ALA A 194 8.48 20.51 -10.01
C ALA A 194 8.26 22.04 -10.04
N PHE A 195 7.68 22.60 -8.99
CA PHE A 195 7.50 24.06 -8.86
C PHE A 195 8.85 24.81 -8.84
N GLN A 196 9.86 24.27 -8.16
CA GLN A 196 11.20 24.87 -8.17
C GLN A 196 11.83 24.87 -9.57
N ILE A 197 11.69 23.76 -10.31
CA ILE A 197 12.18 23.64 -11.68
C ILE A 197 11.46 24.66 -12.58
N GLU A 198 10.13 24.76 -12.50
CA GLU A 198 9.35 25.74 -13.26
C GLU A 198 9.81 27.18 -13.00
N ASN A 199 10.03 27.54 -11.74
CA ASN A 199 10.55 28.86 -11.37
C ASN A 199 11.97 29.11 -11.90
N MET A 200 12.85 28.10 -11.85
CA MET A 200 14.19 28.20 -12.43
C MET A 200 14.13 28.32 -13.95
N SER A 201 13.23 27.60 -14.62
CA SER A 201 13.00 27.69 -16.06
C SER A 201 12.58 29.10 -16.47
N MET A 202 11.63 29.70 -15.75
CA MET A 202 11.21 31.09 -16.00
C MET A 202 12.36 32.08 -15.84
N LYS A 203 13.19 31.95 -14.79
CA LYS A 203 14.38 32.80 -14.60
C LYS A 203 15.41 32.62 -15.71
N LEU A 204 15.57 31.41 -16.23
CA LEU A 204 16.47 31.15 -17.36
C LEU A 204 15.96 31.80 -18.64
N GLU A 205 14.65 31.76 -18.90
CA GLU A 205 14.03 32.43 -20.04
C GLU A 205 14.19 33.96 -19.97
N GLU A 206 14.01 34.56 -18.78
CA GLU A 206 14.29 35.98 -18.55
C GLU A 206 15.76 36.34 -18.82
N MET A 207 16.68 35.49 -18.37
CA MET A 207 18.12 35.70 -18.58
C MET A 207 18.52 35.55 -20.05
N GLU A 208 17.90 34.62 -20.79
CA GLU A 208 18.08 34.48 -22.23
C GLU A 208 17.61 35.72 -22.98
N SER A 209 16.41 36.22 -22.65
CA SER A 209 15.86 37.45 -23.22
C SER A 209 16.78 38.66 -22.97
N PHE A 210 17.29 38.80 -21.74
CA PHE A 210 18.24 39.86 -21.39
C PHE A 210 19.56 39.74 -22.16
N ALA A 211 20.10 38.53 -22.29
CA ALA A 211 21.34 38.28 -23.02
C ALA A 211 21.19 38.58 -24.52
N LEU A 212 20.07 38.17 -25.13
CA LEU A 212 19.73 38.49 -26.52
C LEU A 212 19.61 40.01 -26.72
N GLY A 213 18.90 40.72 -25.85
CA GLY A 213 18.80 42.17 -25.90
C GLY A 213 20.15 42.87 -25.82
N THR A 214 20.99 42.46 -24.87
CA THR A 214 22.35 43.01 -24.72
C THR A 214 23.23 42.72 -25.93
N ASN A 215 23.15 41.52 -26.50
CA ASN A 215 23.93 41.13 -27.68
C ASN A 215 23.53 41.95 -28.92
N ASN A 216 22.23 42.18 -29.11
CA ASN A 216 21.74 43.05 -30.19
C ASN A 216 22.34 44.46 -30.10
N ILE A 217 22.33 45.08 -28.91
CA ILE A 217 22.93 46.40 -28.70
C ILE A 217 24.44 46.37 -28.96
N LEU A 218 25.15 45.33 -28.49
CA LEU A 218 26.58 45.19 -28.72
C LEU A 218 26.91 45.06 -30.21
N ASN A 219 26.10 44.32 -30.97
CA ASN A 219 26.23 44.19 -32.41
C ASN A 219 26.02 45.52 -33.13
N GLU A 220 25.00 46.30 -32.74
CA GLU A 220 24.79 47.65 -33.28
C GLU A 220 25.98 48.58 -32.97
N MET A 221 26.49 48.54 -31.73
CA MET A 221 27.65 49.34 -31.34
C MET A 221 28.90 48.94 -32.13
N ARG A 222 29.13 47.64 -32.34
CA ARG A 222 30.23 47.14 -33.17
C ARG A 222 30.11 47.70 -34.60
N GLN A 223 28.93 47.62 -35.21
CA GLN A 223 28.71 48.14 -36.56
C GLN A 223 28.99 49.65 -36.65
N ARG A 224 28.48 50.44 -35.69
CA ARG A 224 28.75 51.90 -35.66
C ARG A 224 30.26 52.20 -35.53
N VAL A 225 30.99 51.39 -34.78
CA VAL A 225 32.45 51.54 -34.65
C VAL A 225 33.14 51.19 -35.97
N GLU A 226 32.74 50.12 -36.65
CA GLU A 226 33.25 49.76 -37.98
C GLU A 226 33.01 50.92 -38.98
N ASP A 227 31.79 51.44 -39.05
CA ASP A 227 31.43 52.57 -39.93
C ASP A 227 32.26 53.83 -39.62
N LEU A 228 32.49 54.14 -38.33
CA LEU A 228 33.33 55.26 -37.91
C LEU A 228 34.80 55.08 -38.30
N VAL A 229 35.33 53.86 -38.21
CA VAL A 229 36.71 53.55 -38.62
C VAL A 229 36.86 53.72 -40.13
N GLU A 230 35.91 53.22 -40.92
CA GLU A 230 35.88 53.41 -42.37
C GLU A 230 35.82 54.90 -42.73
N GLU A 231 34.92 55.65 -42.10
CA GLU A 231 34.78 57.09 -42.35
C GLU A 231 36.05 57.86 -41.97
N THR A 232 36.66 57.52 -40.84
CA THR A 232 37.92 58.13 -40.40
C THR A 232 39.05 57.82 -41.39
N SER A 233 39.09 56.61 -41.96
CA SER A 233 40.06 56.26 -43.01
C SER A 233 39.87 57.12 -44.26
N ARG A 234 38.62 57.33 -44.68
CA ARG A 234 38.26 58.14 -45.84
C ARG A 234 38.57 59.62 -45.63
N GLN A 235 38.35 60.13 -44.43
CA GLN A 235 38.74 61.49 -44.05
C GLN A 235 40.25 61.68 -44.08
N ARG A 236 41.01 60.70 -43.56
CA ARG A 236 42.48 60.72 -43.59
C ARG A 236 43.02 60.74 -45.02
N GLN A 237 42.46 59.92 -45.91
CA GLN A 237 42.84 59.90 -47.32
C GLN A 237 42.59 61.26 -47.99
N ARG A 238 41.40 61.84 -47.81
CA ARG A 238 41.07 63.17 -48.33
C ARG A 238 41.97 64.26 -47.77
N ALA A 239 42.33 64.19 -46.49
CA ALA A 239 43.25 65.14 -45.87
C ALA A 239 44.65 65.05 -46.50
N ALA A 240 45.15 63.84 -46.78
CA ALA A 240 46.43 63.64 -47.47
C ALA A 240 46.42 64.16 -48.92
N GLU A 241 45.32 63.95 -49.65
CA GLU A 241 45.14 64.51 -51.00
C GLU A 241 45.13 66.05 -50.99
N ASN A 242 44.42 66.65 -50.03
CA ASN A 242 44.41 68.10 -49.86
C ASN A 242 45.79 68.66 -49.49
N GLU A 243 46.55 67.97 -48.63
CA GLU A 243 47.91 68.38 -48.28
C GLU A 243 48.85 68.34 -49.49
N GLN A 244 48.72 67.33 -50.35
CA GLN A 244 49.47 67.24 -51.60
C GLN A 244 49.11 68.40 -52.54
N GLU A 245 47.84 68.70 -52.73
CA GLU A 245 47.39 69.79 -53.59
C GLU A 245 47.82 71.16 -53.05
N LEU A 246 47.71 71.37 -51.74
CA LEU A 246 48.19 72.58 -51.08
C LEU A 246 49.70 72.78 -51.27
N SER A 247 50.48 71.68 -51.20
CA SER A 247 51.92 71.71 -51.45
C SER A 247 52.26 72.08 -52.90
N ARG A 248 51.50 71.56 -53.88
CA ARG A 248 51.63 71.93 -55.29
C ARG A 248 51.32 73.41 -55.51
N VAL A 249 50.19 73.89 -55.03
CA VAL A 249 49.79 75.30 -55.13
C VAL A 249 50.83 76.21 -54.50
N LYS A 250 51.39 75.83 -53.34
CA LYS A 250 52.47 76.59 -52.69
C LYS A 250 53.73 76.68 -53.56
N GLN A 251 54.10 75.59 -54.22
CA GLN A 251 55.24 75.57 -55.15
C GLN A 251 54.98 76.45 -56.38
N ASP A 252 53.77 76.43 -56.93
CA ASP A 252 53.38 77.28 -58.05
C ASP A 252 53.43 78.76 -57.67
N PHE A 253 52.96 79.11 -56.47
CA PHE A 253 53.06 80.47 -55.94
C PHE A 253 54.50 80.94 -55.76
N GLU A 254 55.39 80.09 -55.25
CA GLU A 254 56.81 80.46 -55.10
C GLU A 254 57.48 80.63 -56.47
N SER A 255 57.13 79.79 -57.45
CA SER A 255 57.58 79.91 -58.83
C SER A 255 57.10 81.21 -59.47
N LEU A 256 55.82 81.55 -59.31
CA LEU A 256 55.23 82.80 -59.76
C LEU A 256 55.90 84.01 -59.12
N LYS A 257 56.16 83.95 -57.81
CA LYS A 257 56.88 85.00 -57.07
C LYS A 257 58.30 85.20 -57.61
N SER A 258 59.05 84.13 -57.84
CA SER A 258 60.37 84.19 -58.47
C SER A 258 60.32 84.82 -59.87
N TYR A 259 59.33 84.44 -60.68
CA TYR A 259 59.11 85.01 -62.01
C TYR A 259 58.83 86.52 -61.95
N VAL A 260 57.95 86.97 -61.06
CA VAL A 260 57.66 88.40 -60.86
C VAL A 260 58.90 89.16 -60.38
N SER A 261 59.67 88.61 -59.44
CA SER A 261 60.94 89.23 -59.00
C SER A 261 61.94 89.37 -60.15
N SER A 262 62.08 88.35 -61.00
CA SER A 262 62.91 88.43 -62.21
C SER A 262 62.40 89.51 -63.16
N LEU A 263 61.09 89.60 -63.37
CA LEU A 263 60.48 90.62 -64.24
C LEU A 263 60.72 92.04 -63.71
N ILE A 264 60.63 92.24 -62.39
CA ILE A 264 60.95 93.52 -61.72
C ILE A 264 62.42 93.86 -61.94
N SER A 265 63.34 92.92 -61.76
CA SER A 265 64.78 93.14 -61.98
C SER A 265 65.10 93.50 -63.44
N VAL A 266 64.47 92.82 -64.40
CA VAL A 266 64.58 93.16 -65.83
C VAL A 266 64.06 94.58 -66.09
N ARG A 267 62.90 94.94 -65.54
CA ARG A 267 62.34 96.30 -65.65
C ARG A 267 63.29 97.34 -65.03
N GLU A 268 63.85 97.09 -63.86
CA GLU A 268 64.81 98.00 -63.21
C GLU A 268 66.08 98.17 -64.04
N THR A 269 66.59 97.08 -64.62
CA THR A 269 67.75 97.11 -65.52
C THR A 269 67.44 97.92 -66.79
N LEU A 270 66.27 97.72 -67.40
CA LEU A 270 65.80 98.50 -68.55
C LEU A 270 65.64 99.99 -68.22
N LEU A 271 65.03 100.32 -67.08
CA LEU A 271 64.90 101.72 -66.61
C LEU A 271 66.26 102.36 -66.34
N SER A 272 67.23 101.59 -65.84
CA SER A 272 68.59 102.06 -65.61
C SER A 272 69.32 102.30 -66.94
N SER A 273 69.21 101.37 -67.89
CA SER A 273 69.72 101.51 -69.25
C SER A 273 69.12 102.73 -69.95
N GLU A 274 67.80 102.91 -69.88
CA GLU A 274 67.09 104.07 -70.44
C GLU A 274 67.64 105.40 -69.87
N LYS A 275 67.84 105.49 -68.54
CA LYS A 275 68.48 106.66 -67.92
C LYS A 275 69.91 106.89 -68.42
N GLN A 276 70.67 105.81 -68.65
CA GLN A 276 72.01 105.90 -69.22
C GLN A 276 71.97 106.43 -70.66
N PHE A 277 71.08 105.90 -71.51
CA PHE A 277 70.86 106.38 -72.88
C PHE A 277 70.50 107.86 -72.91
N GLN A 278 69.53 108.30 -72.12
CA GLN A 278 69.16 109.72 -72.01
C GLN A 278 70.33 110.62 -71.56
N THR A 279 71.22 110.10 -70.71
CA THR A 279 72.42 110.84 -70.28
C THR A 279 73.43 110.97 -71.43
N ILE A 280 73.60 109.92 -72.22
CA ILE A 280 74.46 109.92 -73.42
C ILE A 280 73.88 110.86 -74.50
N GLU A 281 72.58 110.82 -74.76
CA GLU A 281 71.92 111.71 -75.73
C GLU A 281 72.12 113.20 -75.38
N ARG A 282 71.96 113.58 -74.09
CA ARG A 282 72.26 114.95 -73.64
C ARG A 282 73.72 115.38 -73.80
N LEU A 283 74.66 114.42 -73.85
CA LEU A 283 76.08 114.72 -74.15
C LEU A 283 76.31 114.96 -75.64
N PHE A 284 75.59 114.26 -76.52
CA PHE A 284 75.67 114.43 -77.98
C PHE A 284 74.96 115.69 -78.49
N GLU A 285 73.87 116.13 -77.88
CA GLU A 285 73.19 117.40 -78.24
C GLU A 285 74.02 118.66 -77.90
N ARG A 286 75.13 118.52 -77.18
CA ARG A 286 76.01 119.60 -76.71
C ARG A 286 77.31 119.75 -77.51
N SER A 287 77.51 118.95 -78.55
CA SER A 287 78.65 118.96 -79.49
C SER A 287 78.19 119.32 -80.89
#